data_AF-W4LPX3-F1
#
_entry.id   AF-W4LPX3-F1
#
_cell.length_a   1.000
_cell.length_b   1.000
_cell.length_c   1.000
_cell.angle_alpha   90.00
_cell.angle_beta   90.00
_cell.angle_gamma   90.00
#
_symmetry.space_group_name_H-M   'P 1'
#
loop_
_entity.id
_entity.type
_entity.pdbx_description
1 polymer ?
#
loop_
_entity_poly.entity_id
_entity_poly.type
_entity_poly.pdbx_seq_one_letter_code
_entity_poly.pdbx_strand_id
1 'polypeptide(L)'
;MIVVFEKKSNKLKGVAARVFDNGHWREPKLEELYPNAAPDELGCIYVEESPKYVLKPDAWQLRLDENGVPVGVERKPTLPKIHLTTNAPDTDGDGLPELPADAKSKATITAEVKDTRGNIVNENVMLTFRTTGGTLSARRVEAEGGIASVELTSTVETVTVTVKASGEGLQDGSLTFEFMPPLSPS
;
A
#
# COMPACT_ATOMS: atom_id res chain seq x y z
N MET A 1 -28.55 10.65 1.11
CA MET A 1 -27.83 10.03 2.26
C MET A 1 -26.77 11.00 2.75
N ILE A 2 -26.64 11.21 4.06
CA ILE A 2 -25.54 12.03 4.59
C ILE A 2 -24.30 11.16 4.81
N VAL A 3 -23.12 11.69 4.46
CA VAL A 3 -21.82 11.11 4.82
C VAL A 3 -21.17 12.04 5.82
N VAL A 4 -20.79 11.50 6.97
CA VAL A 4 -20.16 12.23 8.07
C VAL A 4 -18.67 11.98 8.05
N PHE A 5 -17.89 13.05 8.22
CA PHE A 5 -16.43 13.01 8.20
C PHE A 5 -15.83 13.91 9.28
N GLU A 6 -14.58 13.62 9.66
CA GLU A 6 -13.78 14.47 10.55
C GLU A 6 -13.16 15.62 9.77
N LYS A 7 -13.42 16.86 10.20
CA LYS A 7 -12.96 18.08 9.50
C LYS A 7 -11.44 18.20 9.41
N LYS A 8 -10.71 17.69 10.41
CA LYS A 8 -9.24 17.80 10.46
C LYS A 8 -8.52 16.78 9.57
N SER A 9 -9.02 15.55 9.52
CA SER A 9 -8.37 14.43 8.84
C SER A 9 -9.03 14.06 7.51
N ASN A 10 -10.21 14.63 7.22
CA ASN A 10 -11.12 14.22 6.16
C ASN A 10 -11.51 12.73 6.22
N LYS A 11 -11.31 12.07 7.36
CA LYS A 11 -11.63 10.66 7.54
C LYS A 11 -13.14 10.48 7.64
N LEU A 12 -13.69 9.59 6.82
CA LEU A 12 -15.10 9.22 6.90
C LEU A 12 -15.38 8.54 8.24
N LYS A 13 -16.44 8.98 8.94
CA LYS A 13 -16.85 8.47 10.26
C LYS A 13 -18.09 7.57 10.18
N GLY A 14 -18.99 7.85 9.25
CA GLY A 14 -20.19 7.06 9.04
C GLY A 14 -21.10 7.67 8.00
N VAL A 15 -22.23 7.03 7.78
CA VAL A 15 -23.30 7.58 6.92
C VAL A 15 -24.63 7.36 7.59
N ALA A 16 -25.64 8.11 7.18
CA ALA A 16 -27.03 7.77 7.44
C ALA A 16 -27.89 8.12 6.23
N ALA A 17 -28.60 7.12 5.72
CA ALA A 17 -29.47 7.29 4.56
C ALA A 17 -30.73 8.06 4.94
N ARG A 18 -31.47 7.54 5.92
CA ARG A 18 -32.71 8.10 6.46
C ARG A 18 -32.82 7.72 7.94
N VAL A 19 -33.56 8.52 8.69
CA VAL A 19 -34.03 8.16 10.03
C VAL A 19 -35.54 8.00 9.99
N PHE A 20 -36.06 7.08 10.80
CA PHE A 20 -37.49 6.91 11.00
C PHE A 20 -37.87 7.67 12.26
N ASP A 21 -38.74 8.67 12.10
CA ASP A 21 -39.14 9.58 13.17
C ASP A 21 -40.63 9.86 13.03
N ASN A 22 -41.37 9.80 14.14
CA ASN A 22 -42.81 10.06 14.18
C ASN A 22 -43.59 9.39 13.02
N GLY A 23 -43.31 8.11 12.77
CA GLY A 23 -44.06 7.31 11.79
C GLY A 23 -43.68 7.53 10.31
N HIS A 24 -42.66 8.34 10.01
CA HIS A 24 -42.24 8.60 8.63
C HIS A 24 -40.71 8.59 8.47
N TRP A 25 -40.24 8.29 7.26
CA TRP A 25 -38.82 8.32 6.92
C TRP A 25 -38.40 9.71 6.45
N ARG A 26 -37.41 10.32 7.09
CA ARG A 26 -36.86 11.63 6.72
C ARG A 26 -35.33 11.63 6.66
N GLU A 27 -34.76 12.71 6.13
CA GLU A 27 -33.31 12.90 6.16
C GLU A 27 -32.82 13.15 7.61
N PRO A 28 -31.69 12.56 8.00
CA PRO A 28 -31.08 12.79 9.30
C PRO A 28 -30.28 14.08 9.33
N LYS A 29 -30.16 14.68 10.52
CA LYS A 29 -29.24 15.80 10.77
C LYS A 29 -27.96 15.31 11.46
N LEU A 30 -26.86 16.03 11.28
CA LEU A 30 -25.57 15.64 11.88
C LEU A 30 -25.64 15.62 13.41
N GLU A 31 -26.24 16.65 14.01
CA GLU A 31 -26.43 16.80 15.45
C GLU A 31 -27.34 15.73 16.08
N GLU A 32 -28.24 15.14 15.30
CA GLU A 32 -29.11 14.04 15.75
C GLU A 32 -28.33 12.72 15.85
N LEU A 33 -27.47 12.46 14.87
CA LEU A 33 -26.69 11.22 14.81
C LEU A 33 -25.47 11.25 15.74
N TYR A 34 -24.90 12.44 15.97
CA TYR A 34 -23.71 12.64 16.78
C TYR A 34 -23.94 13.78 17.80
N PRO A 35 -24.84 13.59 18.79
CA PRO A 35 -25.27 14.66 19.71
C PRO A 35 -24.16 15.17 20.64
N ASN A 36 -23.09 14.40 20.80
CA ASN A 36 -21.95 14.76 21.64
C ASN A 36 -20.73 15.26 20.85
N ALA A 37 -20.81 15.33 19.51
CA ALA A 37 -19.70 15.80 18.70
C ALA A 37 -19.58 17.32 18.76
N ALA A 38 -18.34 17.82 18.87
CA ALA A 38 -18.11 19.25 18.82
C ALA A 38 -18.42 19.80 17.40
N PRO A 39 -19.06 20.97 17.25
CA PRO A 39 -19.44 21.51 15.93
C PRO A 39 -18.27 21.70 14.95
N ASP A 40 -17.05 21.86 15.47
CA ASP A 40 -15.80 22.01 14.72
C ASP A 40 -15.11 20.67 14.40
N GLU A 41 -15.56 19.57 14.99
CA GLU A 41 -14.96 18.24 14.79
C GLU A 41 -15.51 17.54 13.54
N LEU A 42 -16.82 17.57 13.35
CA LEU A 42 -17.51 16.82 12.29
C LEU A 42 -18.13 17.73 11.23
N GLY A 43 -18.11 17.25 10.00
CA GLY A 43 -18.84 17.81 8.87
C GLY A 43 -19.69 16.74 8.20
N CYS A 44 -20.64 17.17 7.37
CA CYS A 44 -21.42 16.27 6.54
C CYS A 44 -21.60 16.79 5.12
N ILE A 45 -21.69 15.88 4.17
CA ILE A 45 -22.13 16.14 2.80
C ILE A 45 -23.31 15.26 2.45
N TYR A 46 -24.15 15.75 1.54
CA TYR A 46 -25.24 14.98 0.95
C TYR A 46 -24.72 14.29 -0.30
N VAL A 47 -24.93 12.99 -0.40
CA VAL A 47 -24.65 12.20 -1.60
C VAL A 47 -25.89 11.43 -2.04
N GLU A 48 -26.03 11.27 -3.35
CA GLU A 48 -27.05 10.40 -3.95
C GLU A 48 -26.91 8.98 -3.39
N GLU A 49 -28.05 8.34 -3.16
CA GLU A 49 -28.16 7.15 -2.32
C GLU A 49 -27.25 6.00 -2.79
N SER A 50 -26.20 5.70 -2.00
CA SER A 50 -25.43 4.48 -2.21
C SER A 50 -24.84 3.94 -0.90
N PRO A 51 -25.35 2.83 -0.36
CA PRO A 51 -24.82 2.25 0.88
C PRO A 51 -23.41 1.67 0.72
N LYS A 52 -22.86 1.62 -0.51
CA LYS A 52 -21.51 1.13 -0.81
C LYS A 52 -20.41 1.85 -0.02
N TYR A 53 -20.65 3.08 0.41
CA TYR A 53 -19.74 3.87 1.24
C TYR A 53 -19.62 3.29 2.67
N VAL A 54 -20.65 2.61 3.18
CA VAL A 54 -20.64 1.93 4.49
C VAL A 54 -20.08 0.52 4.39
N LEU A 55 -20.35 -0.16 3.27
CA LEU A 55 -19.94 -1.55 3.08
C LEU A 55 -18.42 -1.68 2.86
N LYS A 56 -17.76 -0.61 2.37
CA LYS A 56 -16.31 -0.57 2.12
C LYS A 56 -15.73 0.80 2.49
N PRO A 57 -15.78 1.23 3.75
CA PRO A 57 -15.43 2.61 4.14
C PRO A 57 -13.99 2.98 3.77
N ASP A 58 -13.06 2.03 3.80
CA ASP A 58 -11.65 2.25 3.44
C ASP A 58 -11.40 2.40 1.93
N ALA A 59 -12.38 2.08 1.09
CA ALA A 59 -12.28 2.19 -0.37
C ALA A 59 -12.70 3.57 -0.90
N TRP A 60 -13.07 4.50 -0.02
CA TRP A 60 -13.62 5.80 -0.40
C TRP A 60 -12.94 6.94 0.35
N GLN A 61 -12.92 8.12 -0.27
CA GLN A 61 -12.44 9.37 0.33
C GLN A 61 -13.35 10.54 -0.08
N LEU A 62 -13.28 11.66 0.65
CA LEU A 62 -13.96 12.88 0.22
C LEU A 62 -13.35 13.38 -1.10
N ARG A 63 -14.22 13.75 -2.04
CA ARG A 63 -13.85 14.56 -3.19
C ARG A 63 -13.88 16.02 -2.75
N LEU A 64 -12.75 16.70 -2.84
CA LEU A 64 -12.61 18.11 -2.50
C LEU A 64 -12.62 18.96 -3.79
N ASP A 65 -13.12 20.19 -3.70
CA ASP A 65 -12.92 21.20 -4.74
C ASP A 65 -11.54 21.88 -4.62
N GLU A 66 -11.26 22.84 -5.50
CA GLU A 66 -10.00 23.60 -5.52
C GLU A 66 -9.72 24.38 -4.22
N ASN A 67 -10.76 24.65 -3.42
CA ASN A 67 -10.66 25.35 -2.14
C ASN A 67 -10.61 24.39 -0.95
N GLY A 68 -10.54 23.08 -1.18
CA GLY A 68 -10.54 22.06 -0.14
C GLY A 68 -11.92 21.79 0.46
N VAL A 69 -13.00 22.29 -0.16
CA VAL A 69 -14.37 22.06 0.32
C VAL A 69 -14.85 20.68 -0.15
N PRO A 70 -15.37 19.83 0.75
CA PRO A 70 -15.96 18.56 0.35
C PRO A 70 -17.19 18.75 -0.54
N VAL A 71 -17.12 18.23 -1.77
CA VAL A 71 -18.21 18.31 -2.78
C VAL A 71 -18.78 16.93 -3.13
N GLY A 72 -18.21 15.86 -2.59
CA GLY A 72 -18.67 14.50 -2.86
C GLY A 72 -17.80 13.42 -2.23
N VAL A 73 -17.97 12.19 -2.72
CA VAL A 73 -17.16 11.02 -2.33
C VAL A 73 -16.67 10.33 -3.60
N GLU A 74 -15.41 9.95 -3.63
CA GLU A 74 -14.78 9.24 -4.74
C GLU A 74 -14.04 7.99 -4.25
N ARG A 75 -13.73 7.07 -5.19
CA ARG A 75 -12.95 5.88 -4.84
C ARG A 75 -11.55 6.33 -4.41
N LYS A 76 -11.12 5.86 -3.24
CA LYS A 76 -9.74 6.01 -2.82
C LYS A 76 -8.86 5.34 -3.88
N PRO A 77 -7.88 6.05 -4.46
CA PRO A 77 -6.96 5.45 -5.40
C PRO A 77 -6.27 4.25 -4.74
N THR A 78 -6.32 3.08 -5.38
CA THR A 78 -5.48 1.98 -4.95
C THR A 78 -4.08 2.29 -5.42
N LEU A 79 -3.17 2.54 -4.47
CA LEU A 79 -1.78 2.82 -4.78
C LEU A 79 -1.16 1.65 -5.55
N PRO A 80 -0.32 1.90 -6.57
CA PRO A 80 0.50 0.87 -7.18
C PRO A 80 1.37 0.17 -6.13
N LYS A 81 1.72 -1.09 -6.40
CA LYS A 81 2.50 -1.92 -5.49
C LYS A 81 3.84 -2.28 -6.11
N ILE A 82 4.89 -2.26 -5.30
CA ILE A 82 6.20 -2.77 -5.69
C ILE A 82 6.16 -4.30 -5.66
N HIS A 83 6.41 -4.91 -6.81
CA HIS A 83 6.58 -6.35 -6.95
C HIS A 83 8.08 -6.65 -7.08
N LEU A 84 8.62 -7.44 -6.14
CA LEU A 84 10.02 -7.85 -6.17
C LEU A 84 10.14 -9.26 -6.72
N THR A 85 11.02 -9.44 -7.68
CA THR A 85 11.42 -10.75 -8.22
C THR A 85 12.93 -10.86 -8.19
N THR A 86 13.45 -12.07 -8.39
CA THR A 86 14.89 -12.31 -8.46
C THR A 86 15.22 -13.39 -9.47
N ASN A 87 16.49 -13.43 -9.88
CA ASN A 87 17.06 -14.50 -10.68
C ASN A 87 17.73 -15.61 -9.85
N ALA A 88 17.75 -15.49 -8.51
CA ALA A 88 18.18 -16.60 -7.66
C ALA A 88 17.24 -17.80 -7.83
N PRO A 89 17.79 -19.03 -7.91
CA PRO A 89 16.98 -20.24 -8.01
C PRO A 89 16.21 -20.49 -6.72
N ASP A 90 15.17 -21.32 -6.81
CA ASP A 90 14.55 -22.07 -5.71
C ASP A 90 14.93 -23.54 -5.95
N THR A 91 15.79 -24.08 -5.10
CA THR A 91 16.45 -25.39 -5.27
C THR A 91 15.79 -26.51 -4.48
N ASP A 92 15.07 -26.20 -3.41
CA ASP A 92 14.36 -27.19 -2.59
C ASP A 92 12.84 -27.21 -2.79
N GLY A 93 12.30 -26.23 -3.52
CA GLY A 93 10.90 -26.15 -3.94
C GLY A 93 9.95 -25.56 -2.89
N ASP A 94 10.47 -24.87 -1.89
CA ASP A 94 9.67 -24.22 -0.84
C ASP A 94 9.11 -22.84 -1.25
N GLY A 95 9.54 -22.33 -2.41
CA GLY A 95 9.14 -21.03 -2.97
C GLY A 95 10.01 -19.86 -2.53
N LEU A 96 11.14 -20.10 -1.85
CA LEU A 96 12.11 -19.09 -1.47
C LEU A 96 13.38 -19.18 -2.33
N PRO A 97 13.84 -18.06 -2.91
CA PRO A 97 15.11 -18.05 -3.64
C PRO A 97 16.31 -18.24 -2.70
N GLU A 98 17.29 -19.05 -3.11
CA GLU A 98 18.48 -19.31 -2.30
C GLU A 98 19.78 -18.74 -2.90
N LEU A 99 20.70 -18.40 -2.00
CA LEU A 99 22.09 -18.09 -2.32
C LEU A 99 23.02 -18.88 -1.39
N PRO A 100 24.16 -19.40 -1.90
CA PRO A 100 25.21 -19.89 -1.03
C PRO A 100 25.69 -18.81 -0.05
N ALA A 101 25.81 -19.18 1.23
CA ALA A 101 26.33 -18.34 2.30
C ALA A 101 27.87 -18.31 2.27
N ASP A 102 28.44 -17.72 1.22
CA ASP A 102 29.88 -17.67 0.95
C ASP A 102 30.45 -16.24 0.87
N ALA A 103 29.63 -15.23 1.18
CA ALA A 103 29.92 -13.80 1.02
C ALA A 103 30.33 -13.36 -0.40
N LYS A 104 30.01 -14.17 -1.41
CA LYS A 104 30.38 -13.93 -2.82
C LYS A 104 29.21 -14.10 -3.78
N SER A 105 28.32 -15.03 -3.47
CA SER A 105 27.14 -15.34 -4.26
C SER A 105 26.21 -14.15 -4.31
N LYS A 106 25.65 -13.90 -5.49
CA LYS A 106 24.83 -12.73 -5.77
C LYS A 106 23.55 -13.09 -6.49
N ALA A 107 22.52 -12.30 -6.25
CA ALA A 107 21.29 -12.31 -7.01
C ALA A 107 20.92 -10.90 -7.43
N THR A 108 20.38 -10.76 -8.63
CA THR A 108 19.70 -9.55 -9.07
C THR A 108 18.27 -9.59 -8.55
N ILE A 109 17.86 -8.50 -7.91
CA ILE A 109 16.47 -8.25 -7.50
C ILE A 109 15.91 -7.20 -8.45
N THR A 110 14.81 -7.53 -9.11
CA THR A 110 14.06 -6.61 -9.98
C THR A 110 12.83 -6.13 -9.23
N ALA A 111 12.65 -4.82 -9.15
CA ALA A 111 11.47 -4.17 -8.63
C ALA A 111 10.63 -3.61 -9.75
N GLU A 112 9.40 -4.09 -9.87
CA GLU A 112 8.41 -3.60 -10.83
C GLU A 112 7.28 -2.89 -10.08
N VAL A 113 6.99 -1.64 -10.45
CA VAL A 113 5.87 -0.88 -9.88
C VAL A 113 4.62 -1.20 -10.69
N LYS A 114 3.69 -1.94 -10.09
CA LYS A 114 2.50 -2.46 -10.78
C LYS A 114 1.20 -1.85 -10.26
N ASP A 115 0.29 -1.52 -11.17
CA ASP A 115 -1.08 -1.15 -10.85
C ASP A 115 -1.89 -2.36 -10.33
N THR A 116 -3.14 -2.14 -9.94
CA THR A 116 -4.02 -3.23 -9.46
C THR A 116 -4.37 -4.29 -10.49
N ARG A 117 -4.09 -4.01 -11.77
CA ARG A 117 -4.34 -4.92 -12.90
C ARG A 117 -3.07 -5.69 -13.29
N GLY A 118 -1.95 -5.45 -12.60
CA GLY A 118 -0.66 -6.07 -12.87
C GLY A 118 0.15 -5.39 -13.98
N ASN A 119 -0.31 -4.25 -14.51
CA ASN A 119 0.45 -3.50 -15.52
C ASN A 119 1.53 -2.66 -14.83
N ILE A 120 2.68 -2.51 -15.50
CA ILE A 120 3.72 -1.60 -15.04
C ILE A 120 3.23 -0.15 -15.15
N VAL A 121 3.44 0.62 -14.09
CA VAL A 121 3.23 2.06 -14.07
C VAL A 121 4.48 2.72 -14.65
N ASN A 122 4.36 3.26 -15.86
CA ASN A 122 5.47 3.88 -16.60
C ASN A 122 5.78 5.30 -16.08
N GLU A 123 6.10 5.41 -14.80
CA GLU A 123 6.52 6.64 -14.15
C GLU A 123 7.85 6.40 -13.42
N ASN A 124 8.71 7.41 -13.43
CA ASN A 124 9.97 7.35 -12.70
C ASN A 124 9.73 7.63 -11.22
N VAL A 125 10.08 6.68 -10.37
CA VAL A 125 9.90 6.79 -8.92
C VAL A 125 11.15 6.33 -8.17
N MET A 126 11.55 7.12 -7.18
CA MET A 126 12.71 6.80 -6.35
C MET A 126 12.35 5.71 -5.33
N LEU A 127 12.95 4.52 -5.48
CA LEU A 127 12.78 3.41 -4.55
C LEU A 127 13.89 3.39 -3.50
N THR A 128 13.53 3.00 -2.28
CA THR A 128 14.48 2.74 -1.19
C THR A 128 14.45 1.26 -0.84
N PHE A 129 15.62 0.63 -0.88
CA PHE A 129 15.80 -0.78 -0.55
C PHE A 129 16.47 -0.94 0.82
N ARG A 130 16.03 -1.95 1.57
CA ARG A 130 16.61 -2.39 2.84
C ARG A 130 16.71 -3.90 2.86
N THR A 131 17.70 -4.43 3.56
CA THR A 131 17.86 -5.87 3.75
C THR A 131 18.13 -6.17 5.23
N THR A 132 17.68 -7.33 5.72
CA THR A 132 18.00 -7.82 7.07
C THR A 132 19.36 -8.53 7.14
N GLY A 133 19.93 -8.91 5.99
CA GLY A 133 21.22 -9.59 5.86
C GLY A 133 21.82 -9.41 4.47
N GLY A 134 23.12 -9.68 4.32
CA GLY A 134 23.83 -9.44 3.06
C GLY A 134 24.05 -7.95 2.77
N THR A 135 24.54 -7.67 1.55
CA THR A 135 24.82 -6.30 1.09
C THR A 135 24.13 -6.02 -0.23
N LEU A 136 23.46 -4.87 -0.32
CA LEU A 136 22.83 -4.39 -1.55
C LEU A 136 23.81 -3.50 -2.34
N SER A 137 23.84 -3.61 -3.67
CA SER A 137 24.67 -2.75 -4.53
C SER A 137 24.28 -1.27 -4.46
N ALA A 138 23.01 -0.98 -4.14
CA ALA A 138 22.51 0.36 -3.88
C ALA A 138 21.34 0.31 -2.88
N ARG A 139 21.17 1.37 -2.07
CA ARG A 139 20.01 1.53 -1.18
C ARG A 139 18.92 2.40 -1.77
N ARG A 140 19.23 3.20 -2.79
CA ARG A 140 18.28 4.06 -3.48
C ARG A 140 18.53 3.92 -4.98
N VAL A 141 17.47 3.64 -5.72
CA VAL A 141 17.51 3.45 -7.18
C VAL A 141 16.24 4.08 -7.75
N GLU A 142 16.37 4.83 -8.84
CA GLU A 142 15.21 5.31 -9.58
C GLU A 142 14.65 4.16 -10.43
N ALA A 143 13.35 3.89 -10.30
CA ALA A 143 12.65 2.94 -11.15
C ALA A 143 12.28 3.61 -12.48
N GLU A 144 13.21 3.62 -13.43
CA GLU A 144 12.99 4.18 -14.75
C GLU A 144 11.91 3.39 -15.49
N GLY A 145 10.86 4.08 -15.94
CA GLY A 145 9.70 3.41 -16.55
C GLY A 145 9.03 2.38 -15.64
N GLY A 146 9.11 2.58 -14.31
CA GLY A 146 8.52 1.68 -13.32
C GLY A 146 9.33 0.43 -12.99
N ILE A 147 10.58 0.32 -13.47
CA ILE A 147 11.45 -0.83 -13.20
C ILE A 147 12.78 -0.36 -12.62
N ALA A 148 13.20 -0.96 -11.50
CA ALA A 148 14.54 -0.79 -10.93
C ALA A 148 15.19 -2.15 -10.65
N SER A 149 16.53 -2.19 -10.62
CA SER A 149 17.29 -3.39 -10.26
C SER A 149 18.37 -3.10 -9.22
N VAL A 150 18.58 -4.03 -8.31
CA VAL A 150 19.65 -4.02 -7.30
C VAL A 150 20.25 -5.42 -7.15
N GLU A 151 21.55 -5.54 -6.90
CA GLU A 151 22.17 -6.83 -6.57
C GLU A 151 22.20 -7.01 -5.05
N LEU A 152 21.81 -8.20 -4.57
CA LEU A 152 22.05 -8.68 -3.22
C LEU A 152 23.26 -9.62 -3.24
N THR A 153 24.26 -9.34 -2.41
CA THR A 153 25.38 -10.25 -2.12
C THR A 153 25.16 -10.93 -0.78
N SER A 154 25.36 -12.26 -0.72
CA SER A 154 25.12 -13.06 0.49
C SER A 154 26.11 -12.77 1.62
N THR A 155 25.86 -13.33 2.81
CA THR A 155 26.82 -13.38 3.94
C THR A 155 27.51 -14.74 4.01
N VAL A 156 28.32 -14.97 5.04
CA VAL A 156 28.83 -16.32 5.39
C VAL A 156 27.91 -17.10 6.34
N GLU A 157 26.93 -16.43 6.94
CA GLU A 157 25.96 -17.04 7.85
C GLU A 157 24.81 -17.67 7.07
N THR A 158 24.44 -18.89 7.45
CA THR A 158 23.21 -19.55 6.98
C THR A 158 22.01 -18.94 7.70
N VAL A 159 21.15 -18.23 6.97
CA VAL A 159 20.07 -17.44 7.56
C VAL A 159 19.02 -17.06 6.52
N THR A 160 17.78 -16.87 6.96
CA THR A 160 16.72 -16.25 6.14
C THR A 160 16.87 -14.73 6.13
N VAL A 161 16.86 -14.14 4.94
CA VAL A 161 17.03 -12.69 4.73
C VAL A 161 15.81 -12.11 4.02
N THR A 162 15.34 -10.93 4.44
CA THR A 162 14.27 -10.21 3.74
C THR A 162 14.79 -8.92 3.16
N VAL A 163 14.60 -8.74 1.86
CA VAL A 163 14.75 -7.46 1.16
C VAL A 163 13.39 -6.77 1.09
N LYS A 164 13.32 -5.51 1.51
CA LYS A 164 12.14 -4.65 1.40
C LYS A 164 12.43 -3.48 0.47
N ALA A 165 11.44 -3.11 -0.32
CA ALA A 165 11.46 -1.93 -1.17
C ALA A 165 10.24 -1.05 -0.86
N SER A 166 10.47 0.26 -0.76
CA SER A 166 9.46 1.26 -0.46
C SER A 166 9.62 2.47 -1.38
N GLY A 167 8.53 3.17 -1.70
CA GLY A 167 8.53 4.41 -2.47
C GLY A 167 7.35 5.30 -2.09
N GLU A 168 7.48 6.61 -2.33
CA GLU A 168 6.40 7.56 -2.05
C GLU A 168 5.19 7.26 -2.94
N GLY A 169 3.99 7.26 -2.36
CA GLY A 169 2.76 6.96 -3.09
C GLY A 169 2.61 5.49 -3.53
N LEU A 170 3.46 4.58 -3.02
CA LEU A 170 3.42 3.15 -3.36
C LEU A 170 3.07 2.29 -2.15
N GLN A 171 2.57 1.08 -2.41
CA GLN A 171 2.61 -0.01 -1.44
C GLN A 171 3.97 -0.72 -1.50
N ASP A 172 4.56 -0.97 -0.33
CA ASP A 172 5.84 -1.64 -0.20
C ASP A 172 5.83 -3.07 -0.77
N GLY A 173 7.00 -3.48 -1.26
CA GLY A 173 7.30 -4.84 -1.71
C GLY A 173 8.32 -5.51 -0.79
N SER A 174 8.26 -6.84 -0.70
CA SER A 174 9.25 -7.63 0.02
C SER A 174 9.54 -8.94 -0.69
N LEU A 175 10.78 -9.38 -0.61
CA LEU A 175 11.26 -10.66 -1.11
C LEU A 175 12.14 -11.30 -0.03
N THR A 176 11.86 -12.55 0.30
CA THR A 176 12.63 -13.33 1.28
C THR A 176 13.56 -14.27 0.53
N PHE A 177 14.80 -14.39 1.01
CA PHE A 177 15.84 -15.29 0.52
C PHE A 177 16.25 -16.23 1.64
N GLU A 178 16.78 -17.39 1.26
CA GLU A 178 17.55 -18.24 2.15
C GLU A 178 19.03 -18.20 1.78
N PHE A 179 19.88 -17.90 2.76
CA PHE A 179 21.31 -18.12 2.61
C PHE A 179 21.62 -19.51 3.12
N MET A 180 21.97 -20.43 2.22
CA MET A 180 22.20 -21.83 2.53
C MET A 180 23.69 -22.13 2.71
N PRO A 181 24.08 -23.22 3.40
CA PRO A 181 25.48 -23.63 3.43
C PRO A 181 26.07 -23.73 2.02
N PRO A 182 27.32 -23.26 1.78
CA PRO A 182 27.96 -23.40 0.49
C PRO A 182 28.05 -24.87 0.08
N LEU A 183 27.88 -25.15 -1.21
CA LEU A 183 28.13 -26.49 -1.75
C LEU A 183 29.59 -26.87 -1.45
N SER A 184 29.80 -28.03 -0.84
CA SER A 184 31.14 -28.57 -0.61
C SER A 184 31.89 -28.71 -1.94
N PRO A 185 33.16 -28.28 -2.04
CA PRO A 185 33.96 -28.54 -3.23
C PRO A 185 34.10 -30.06 -3.42
N SER A 186 33.79 -30.53 -4.62
CA SER A 186 33.95 -31.92 -5.07
C SER A 186 35.42 -32.32 -5.19
#